data_AF-A0A448KFU1-F1
#
_entry.id   AF-A0A448KFU1-F1
#
_cell.length_a   1.000
_cell.length_b   1.000
_cell.length_c   1.000
_cell.angle_alpha   90.00
_cell.angle_beta   90.00
_cell.angle_gamma   90.00
#
_symmetry.space_group_name_H-M   'P 1'
#
loop_
_entity.id
_entity.type
_entity.pdbx_description
1 polymer ?
#
loop_
_entity_poly.entity_id
_entity_poly.type
_entity_poly.pdbx_seq_one_letter_code
_entity_poly.pdbx_strand_id
1 'polypeptide(L)'
;MNTVSTGTASRPPLVRGAGAGIAAILTLMLAAIAPLVTAPAQADENQGITVTNMTLTRVDGNNVDREGALTYYDHARLNFDWDASSTELKSGDSFTINLGTYFQNLQVPASKPMTVDHNGTEVEVGTCELTAKDITCTFNGKVEELRNAGFHNFRGSGSAMLSIVESTTSKTADITANGIASVDLPGEGGIGTPNPSQWELYKWSSSFYNDYSELTWGINFGANETTGGKLGTTFTGSNRQTITFTDTLGEGMDFNSDLTRWTLNKRNGDGPGVRLTDASGADATTEHGDYDLKTTISGDGRTATIEVTGPFNNGDNFTIEYPVTFAGGKAVKGSTYNNSVTMNGTDLSSENQQAYVQYFDINVQMEPGFGSFSVTKAVEGDAADKAAGTSFPVEVAYELPAAASTYPGWTAPEGTKPEGEGRTGTATMTVKPGETTQFEGTLPKGTTVTLSEDVSKAEPAAEGYEWGTPVFVVDGKETNTFTIGDQVVTSVSLTNKAVSTPPATTPPTTAPPTTTAPPETAGPPATVPPETAPPTGTPGSPSTPGAPGTPNKPGSPPLANTGADVAALVVLVGLGLGGGALALSRRRKA
;
A
#
# COMPACT_ATOMS: atom_id res chain seq x y z
N MET A 1 -75.49 37.01 -2.92
CA MET A 1 -75.99 38.41 -2.84
C MET A 1 -75.01 39.21 -2.00
N ASN A 2 -74.85 40.50 -2.31
CA ASN A 2 -74.08 41.57 -1.63
C ASN A 2 -72.71 41.17 -1.01
N THR A 3 -71.52 41.40 -1.59
CA THR A 3 -70.86 42.60 -2.18
C THR A 3 -70.17 43.55 -1.18
N VAL A 4 -68.85 43.75 -1.37
CA VAL A 4 -68.14 45.07 -1.44
C VAL A 4 -67.97 45.88 -0.12
N SER A 5 -66.89 46.66 0.13
CA SER A 5 -65.50 46.74 -0.39
C SER A 5 -64.74 47.86 0.41
N THR A 6 -63.63 48.38 -0.15
CA THR A 6 -62.81 49.57 0.19
C THR A 6 -61.61 49.36 1.15
N GLY A 7 -60.48 50.07 0.98
CA GLY A 7 -60.14 50.97 -0.15
C GLY A 7 -58.84 51.79 0.01
N THR A 8 -57.81 51.42 -0.77
CA THR A 8 -56.72 52.24 -1.34
C THR A 8 -56.32 53.62 -0.74
N ALA A 9 -55.10 53.67 -0.21
CA ALA A 9 -54.00 54.63 -0.52
C ALA A 9 -54.14 56.17 -0.35
N SER A 10 -53.14 56.81 0.31
CA SER A 10 -52.29 57.91 -0.25
C SER A 10 -51.35 58.58 0.79
N ARG A 11 -50.25 59.19 0.30
CA ARG A 11 -49.23 60.04 1.00
C ARG A 11 -49.31 61.50 0.47
N PRO A 12 -48.58 62.53 0.99
CA PRO A 12 -47.50 62.56 2.00
C PRO A 12 -48.00 63.13 3.37
N PRO A 13 -47.86 64.40 3.84
CA PRO A 13 -46.97 65.56 3.51
C PRO A 13 -45.55 65.57 4.15
N LEU A 14 -45.04 66.73 4.60
CA LEU A 14 -43.61 67.13 4.62
C LEU A 14 -43.32 68.27 5.65
N VAL A 15 -42.03 68.56 5.95
CA VAL A 15 -41.47 69.75 6.70
C VAL A 15 -41.67 69.72 8.24
N ARG A 16 -40.72 70.03 9.14
CA ARG A 16 -39.23 70.23 9.25
C ARG A 16 -38.89 70.03 10.76
N GLY A 17 -37.65 69.85 11.25
CA GLY A 17 -36.30 69.82 10.64
C GLY A 17 -35.32 69.13 11.61
N ALA A 18 -34.16 68.65 11.17
CA ALA A 18 -32.92 69.42 10.94
C ALA A 18 -31.98 69.47 12.16
N GLY A 19 -31.23 68.38 12.36
CA GLY A 19 -29.95 68.36 13.11
C GLY A 19 -28.89 67.70 12.21
N ALA A 20 -27.76 68.36 11.99
CA ALA A 20 -26.76 67.94 10.99
C ALA A 20 -25.59 67.17 11.62
N GLY A 21 -25.00 66.22 10.88
CA GLY A 21 -23.96 65.33 11.41
C GLY A 21 -23.26 64.44 10.37
N ILE A 22 -22.78 65.05 9.27
CA ILE A 22 -21.71 64.60 8.35
C ILE A 22 -21.53 63.07 8.15
N ALA A 23 -21.80 62.59 6.92
CA ALA A 23 -21.38 61.27 6.47
C ALA A 23 -20.06 61.34 5.66
N ALA A 24 -19.05 60.55 6.04
CA ALA A 24 -18.07 59.90 5.14
C ALA A 24 -17.06 59.04 5.96
N ILE A 25 -16.44 58.04 5.31
CA ILE A 25 -15.27 57.27 5.77
C ILE A 25 -15.43 56.52 7.11
N LEU A 26 -15.97 55.29 7.07
CA LEU A 26 -15.19 54.04 7.27
C LEU A 26 -16.11 52.81 7.19
N THR A 27 -15.94 51.93 6.19
CA THR A 27 -16.58 50.59 6.19
C THR A 27 -15.88 49.58 5.25
N LEU A 28 -14.54 49.53 5.30
CA LEU A 28 -13.87 48.24 5.07
C LEU A 28 -14.13 47.34 6.30
N MET A 29 -13.93 46.02 6.14
CA MET A 29 -14.33 44.97 7.07
C MET A 29 -15.84 44.69 7.16
N LEU A 30 -16.39 44.10 6.09
CA LEU A 30 -17.47 43.11 6.23
C LEU A 30 -17.23 41.93 5.26
N ALA A 31 -16.01 41.39 5.31
CA ALA A 31 -15.52 40.33 4.41
C ALA A 31 -14.69 39.29 5.20
N ALA A 32 -15.30 38.73 6.25
CA ALA A 32 -14.78 37.60 7.03
C ALA A 32 -15.94 36.83 7.66
N ILE A 33 -15.74 35.55 7.97
CA ILE A 33 -16.76 34.60 8.47
C ILE A 33 -17.77 34.17 7.38
N ALA A 34 -17.24 33.72 6.24
CA ALA A 34 -17.64 32.38 5.80
C ALA A 34 -16.81 31.39 6.65
N PRO A 35 -17.39 30.30 7.19
CA PRO A 35 -16.58 29.23 7.73
C PRO A 35 -15.81 28.60 6.56
N LEU A 36 -14.48 28.67 6.58
CA LEU A 36 -13.69 27.83 5.68
C LEU A 36 -13.91 26.39 6.13
N VAL A 37 -14.81 25.69 5.43
CA VAL A 37 -14.62 24.26 5.19
C VAL A 37 -13.42 24.17 4.27
N THR A 38 -12.22 24.26 4.84
CA THR A 38 -11.06 23.64 4.23
C THR A 38 -11.39 22.16 4.14
N ALA A 39 -11.70 21.69 2.94
CA ALA A 39 -11.37 20.31 2.62
C ALA A 39 -9.90 20.08 3.06
N PRO A 40 -9.53 18.88 3.53
CA PRO A 40 -8.12 18.56 3.69
C PRO A 40 -7.43 18.91 2.36
N ALA A 41 -6.27 19.56 2.42
CA ALA A 41 -5.53 19.89 1.23
C ALA A 41 -5.01 18.58 0.63
N GLN A 42 -5.82 17.99 -0.25
CA GLN A 42 -5.39 16.96 -1.18
C GLN A 42 -4.16 17.54 -1.89
N ALA A 43 -3.04 16.82 -1.85
CA ALA A 43 -1.93 17.16 -2.72
C ALA A 43 -2.41 17.01 -4.17
N ASP A 44 -2.01 17.92 -5.05
CA ASP A 44 -2.33 17.83 -6.47
C ASP A 44 -1.81 16.49 -7.02
N GLU A 45 -2.65 15.77 -7.77
CA GLU A 45 -2.36 14.43 -8.29
C GLU A 45 -1.00 14.40 -9.02
N ASN A 46 -0.11 13.47 -8.64
CA ASN A 46 1.20 13.38 -9.27
C ASN A 46 1.03 12.81 -10.69
N GLN A 47 1.04 13.69 -11.68
CA GLN A 47 0.85 13.38 -13.10
C GLN A 47 1.93 12.46 -13.70
N GLY A 48 3.01 12.18 -12.97
CA GLY A 48 4.01 11.16 -13.32
C GLY A 48 3.67 9.75 -12.81
N ILE A 49 2.59 9.61 -12.04
CA ILE A 49 1.92 8.32 -11.78
C ILE A 49 0.91 8.11 -12.90
N THR A 50 0.97 6.95 -13.53
CA THR A 50 0.05 6.54 -14.59
C THR A 50 -0.88 5.44 -14.11
N VAL A 51 -2.13 5.45 -14.59
CA VAL A 51 -3.09 4.36 -14.41
C VAL A 51 -3.48 3.87 -15.80
N THR A 52 -3.41 2.56 -16.02
CA THR A 52 -3.54 1.91 -17.34
C THR A 52 -4.30 0.59 -17.22
N ASN A 53 -4.54 -0.08 -18.36
CA ASN A 53 -5.19 -1.39 -18.44
C ASN A 53 -6.54 -1.49 -17.70
N MET A 54 -7.24 -0.35 -17.58
CA MET A 54 -8.56 -0.27 -16.96
C MET A 54 -9.55 -1.14 -17.74
N THR A 55 -10.14 -2.12 -17.06
CA THR A 55 -11.05 -3.11 -17.65
C THR A 55 -12.26 -3.32 -16.75
N LEU A 56 -13.47 -3.32 -17.32
CA LEU A 56 -14.70 -3.70 -16.63
C LEU A 56 -15.06 -5.15 -16.95
N THR A 57 -15.43 -5.91 -15.93
CA THR A 57 -15.95 -7.28 -16.03
C THR A 57 -17.28 -7.37 -15.31
N ARG A 58 -18.30 -8.00 -15.90
CA ARG A 58 -19.58 -8.26 -15.21
C ARG A 58 -19.38 -9.35 -14.16
N VAL A 59 -19.86 -9.13 -12.94
CA VAL A 59 -19.71 -10.07 -11.81
C VAL A 59 -21.01 -10.19 -11.02
N ASP A 60 -21.15 -11.27 -10.25
CA ASP A 60 -22.20 -11.38 -9.24
C ASP A 60 -21.81 -10.69 -7.91
N GLY A 61 -22.73 -10.70 -6.93
CA GLY A 61 -22.49 -10.15 -5.58
C GLY A 61 -21.39 -10.87 -4.78
N ASN A 62 -20.86 -11.99 -5.29
CA ASN A 62 -19.78 -12.79 -4.73
C ASN A 62 -18.46 -12.61 -5.51
N ASN A 63 -18.38 -11.60 -6.40
CA ASN A 63 -17.24 -11.29 -7.27
C ASN A 63 -16.89 -12.40 -8.28
N VAL A 64 -17.85 -13.27 -8.63
CA VAL A 64 -17.65 -14.32 -9.63
C VAL A 64 -18.08 -13.80 -11.00
N ASP A 65 -17.18 -13.92 -11.98
CA ASP A 65 -17.35 -13.43 -13.34
C ASP A 65 -18.60 -13.97 -14.04
N ARG A 66 -19.17 -13.15 -14.93
CA ARG A 66 -20.38 -13.44 -15.72
C ARG A 66 -20.21 -12.92 -17.14
N GLU A 67 -20.78 -13.65 -18.09
CA GLU A 67 -20.81 -13.23 -19.50
C GLU A 67 -21.94 -12.21 -19.78
N GLY A 68 -21.83 -11.55 -20.94
CA GLY A 68 -22.83 -10.62 -21.46
C GLY A 68 -22.62 -9.15 -21.05
N ALA A 69 -23.52 -8.30 -21.54
CA ALA A 69 -23.58 -6.89 -21.19
C ALA A 69 -24.11 -6.68 -19.77
N LEU A 70 -23.83 -5.50 -19.20
CA LEU A 70 -24.34 -5.10 -17.89
C LEU A 70 -25.82 -4.74 -17.95
N THR A 71 -26.54 -4.98 -16.85
CA THR A 71 -27.88 -4.47 -16.58
C THR A 71 -27.89 -3.72 -15.25
N TYR A 72 -28.79 -2.76 -15.09
CA TYR A 72 -29.02 -2.08 -13.81
C TYR A 72 -29.30 -3.12 -12.69
N TYR A 73 -28.74 -2.91 -11.50
CA TYR A 73 -28.60 -3.89 -10.40
C TYR A 73 -27.54 -5.02 -10.58
N ASP A 74 -26.88 -5.20 -11.74
CA ASP A 74 -25.65 -6.02 -11.77
C ASP A 74 -24.51 -5.34 -11.00
N HIS A 75 -23.45 -6.13 -10.72
CA HIS A 75 -22.15 -5.62 -10.30
C HIS A 75 -21.14 -5.67 -11.45
N ALA A 76 -20.18 -4.76 -11.40
CA ALA A 76 -18.98 -4.81 -12.25
C ALA A 76 -17.73 -4.85 -11.37
N ARG A 77 -16.70 -5.58 -11.81
CA ARG A 77 -15.34 -5.43 -11.29
C ARG A 77 -14.54 -4.58 -12.26
N LEU A 78 -14.03 -3.44 -11.78
CA LEU A 78 -12.97 -2.70 -12.44
C LEU A 78 -11.63 -3.33 -12.02
N ASN A 79 -10.77 -3.67 -12.97
CA ASN A 79 -9.36 -3.97 -12.72
C ASN A 79 -8.51 -2.88 -13.39
N PHE A 80 -7.36 -2.54 -12.82
CA PHE A 80 -6.44 -1.53 -13.35
C PHE A 80 -4.99 -1.83 -12.95
N ASP A 81 -4.04 -1.38 -13.77
CA ASP A 81 -2.62 -1.32 -13.43
C ASP A 81 -2.23 0.13 -13.13
N TRP A 82 -1.24 0.33 -12.25
CA TRP A 82 -0.69 1.65 -11.94
C TRP A 82 0.84 1.59 -11.93
N ASP A 83 1.50 2.62 -12.45
CA ASP A 83 2.98 2.67 -12.53
C ASP A 83 3.48 4.10 -12.25
N ALA A 84 4.38 4.21 -11.27
CA ALA A 84 5.03 5.44 -10.84
C ALA A 84 6.56 5.43 -11.07
N SER A 85 7.09 4.48 -11.85
CA SER A 85 8.53 4.41 -12.20
C SER A 85 9.06 5.67 -12.90
N SER A 86 8.18 6.43 -13.57
CA SER A 86 8.54 7.68 -14.25
C SER A 86 8.67 8.90 -13.32
N THR A 87 8.34 8.77 -12.03
CA THR A 87 8.31 9.89 -11.07
C THR A 87 9.06 9.57 -9.77
N GLU A 88 9.62 10.61 -9.13
CA GLU A 88 10.29 10.46 -7.84
C GLU A 88 9.26 10.60 -6.71
N LEU A 89 8.55 9.50 -6.41
CA LEU A 89 7.48 9.43 -5.40
C LEU A 89 7.88 10.04 -4.05
N LYS A 90 7.03 10.90 -3.48
CA LYS A 90 7.16 11.51 -2.15
C LYS A 90 5.95 11.28 -1.26
N SER A 91 6.12 11.54 0.03
CA SER A 91 5.00 11.53 0.97
C SER A 91 3.93 12.56 0.56
N GLY A 92 2.71 12.10 0.33
CA GLY A 92 1.58 12.90 -0.13
C GLY A 92 1.29 12.79 -1.63
N ASP A 93 2.19 12.22 -2.44
CA ASP A 93 1.90 11.98 -3.86
C ASP A 93 0.71 11.02 -4.01
N SER A 94 -0.16 11.27 -4.99
CA SER A 94 -1.41 10.53 -5.16
C SER A 94 -1.80 10.32 -6.62
N PHE A 95 -2.65 9.31 -6.85
CA PHE A 95 -3.43 9.15 -8.07
C PHE A 95 -4.91 8.93 -7.73
N THR A 96 -5.81 9.34 -8.62
CA THR A 96 -7.26 9.13 -8.46
C THR A 96 -7.85 8.41 -9.66
N ILE A 97 -8.76 7.47 -9.40
CA ILE A 97 -9.69 6.94 -10.39
C ILE A 97 -11.09 7.44 -10.05
N ASN A 98 -11.68 8.26 -10.92
CA ASN A 98 -13.07 8.68 -10.83
C ASN A 98 -13.95 7.76 -11.68
N LEU A 99 -15.03 7.27 -11.09
CA LEU A 99 -15.92 6.23 -11.62
C LEU A 99 -16.99 6.74 -12.60
N GLY A 100 -16.91 8.01 -13.01
CA GLY A 100 -17.80 8.60 -14.00
C GLY A 100 -19.26 8.69 -13.55
N THR A 101 -20.18 8.64 -14.51
CA THR A 101 -21.63 8.75 -14.31
C THR A 101 -22.20 7.42 -13.80
N TYR A 102 -21.90 6.32 -14.48
CA TYR A 102 -22.69 5.08 -14.38
C TYR A 102 -22.41 4.19 -13.17
N PHE A 103 -21.25 4.34 -12.51
CA PHE A 103 -20.80 3.44 -11.45
C PHE A 103 -20.60 4.13 -10.10
N GLN A 104 -20.66 3.37 -9.02
CA GLN A 104 -20.19 3.78 -7.69
C GLN A 104 -19.38 2.66 -7.04
N ASN A 105 -18.46 2.98 -6.13
CA ASN A 105 -17.75 1.95 -5.34
C ASN A 105 -18.76 1.17 -4.49
N LEU A 106 -18.66 -0.17 -4.48
CA LEU A 106 -19.58 -1.02 -3.73
C LEU A 106 -19.33 -0.96 -2.21
N GLN A 107 -18.09 -0.72 -1.80
CA GLN A 107 -17.70 -0.52 -0.40
C GLN A 107 -17.41 0.95 -0.12
N VAL A 108 -18.33 1.66 0.57
CA VAL A 108 -18.15 3.08 0.91
C VAL A 108 -18.69 3.46 2.30
N PRO A 109 -18.00 4.36 3.02
CA PRO A 109 -16.60 4.73 2.83
C PRO A 109 -15.68 3.53 3.13
N ALA A 110 -14.49 3.49 2.53
CA ALA A 110 -13.51 2.45 2.83
C ALA A 110 -12.07 2.97 2.75
N SER A 111 -11.20 2.37 3.55
CA SER A 111 -9.75 2.61 3.59
C SER A 111 -9.02 1.28 3.49
N LYS A 112 -7.98 1.20 2.66
CA LYS A 112 -7.13 0.01 2.43
C LYS A 112 -5.66 0.46 2.39
N PRO A 113 -4.78 -0.06 3.27
CA PRO A 113 -3.35 0.23 3.18
C PRO A 113 -2.77 -0.35 1.88
N MET A 114 -1.82 0.37 1.30
CA MET A 114 -0.96 -0.09 0.21
C MET A 114 0.30 -0.68 0.82
N THR A 115 0.48 -2.01 0.72
CA THR A 115 1.64 -2.73 1.24
C THR A 115 2.55 -3.24 0.12
N VAL A 116 3.86 -3.26 0.40
CA VAL A 116 4.90 -3.89 -0.44
C VAL A 116 5.67 -4.89 0.42
N ASP A 117 6.15 -6.00 -0.15
CA ASP A 117 7.11 -6.85 0.58
C ASP A 117 8.46 -6.14 0.71
N HIS A 118 9.02 -6.16 1.92
CA HIS A 118 10.39 -5.78 2.17
C HIS A 118 11.03 -6.76 3.16
N ASN A 119 11.72 -7.77 2.63
CA ASN A 119 12.36 -8.88 3.36
C ASN A 119 11.38 -9.87 3.99
N GLY A 120 10.34 -10.30 3.26
CA GLY A 120 9.35 -11.24 3.78
C GLY A 120 8.42 -10.61 4.84
N THR A 121 8.31 -9.28 4.83
CA THR A 121 7.51 -8.47 5.75
C THR A 121 6.76 -7.44 4.94
N GLU A 122 5.43 -7.40 5.05
CA GLU A 122 4.62 -6.35 4.44
C GLU A 122 4.90 -5.00 5.13
N VAL A 123 5.20 -3.99 4.31
CA VAL A 123 5.49 -2.62 4.73
C VAL A 123 4.50 -1.68 4.07
N GLU A 124 3.78 -0.89 4.88
CA GLU A 124 2.81 0.09 4.38
C GLU A 124 3.51 1.31 3.76
N VAL A 125 3.28 1.54 2.47
CA VAL A 125 3.84 2.66 1.69
C VAL A 125 2.79 3.72 1.32
N GLY A 126 1.53 3.52 1.70
CA GLY A 126 0.46 4.48 1.48
C GLY A 126 -0.92 3.90 1.81
N THR A 127 -1.97 4.60 1.40
CA THR A 127 -3.36 4.22 1.68
C THR A 127 -4.26 4.60 0.50
N CYS A 128 -5.21 3.74 0.16
CA CYS A 128 -6.30 4.04 -0.77
C CYS A 128 -7.60 4.31 -0.01
N GLU A 129 -8.19 5.48 -0.24
CA GLU A 129 -9.49 5.90 0.29
C GLU A 129 -10.56 5.83 -0.81
N LEU A 130 -11.72 5.27 -0.50
CA LEU A 130 -12.84 5.07 -1.42
C LEU A 130 -14.04 5.93 -1.03
N THR A 131 -14.42 6.84 -1.93
CA THR A 131 -15.69 7.57 -1.90
C THR A 131 -16.73 6.86 -2.78
N ALA A 132 -17.97 7.35 -2.80
CA ALA A 132 -18.99 6.88 -3.74
C ALA A 132 -18.55 6.95 -5.23
N LYS A 133 -17.65 7.88 -5.59
CA LYS A 133 -17.26 8.13 -6.98
C LYS A 133 -15.76 8.06 -7.25
N ASP A 134 -14.92 8.00 -6.23
CA ASP A 134 -13.47 8.14 -6.36
C ASP A 134 -12.73 7.02 -5.61
N ILE A 135 -11.63 6.56 -6.18
CA ILE A 135 -10.60 5.75 -5.52
C ILE A 135 -9.33 6.61 -5.55
N THR A 136 -8.94 7.17 -4.41
CA THR A 136 -7.72 8.00 -4.30
C THR A 136 -6.66 7.25 -3.49
N CYS A 137 -5.53 6.94 -4.11
CA CYS A 137 -4.42 6.23 -3.50
C CYS A 137 -3.24 7.18 -3.29
N THR A 138 -2.84 7.36 -2.02
CA THR A 138 -1.84 8.36 -1.59
C THR A 138 -0.67 7.69 -0.88
N PHE A 139 0.55 8.05 -1.26
CA PHE A 139 1.78 7.50 -0.69
C PHE A 139 2.19 8.20 0.62
N ASN A 140 2.77 7.44 1.54
CA ASN A 140 3.35 7.93 2.79
C ASN A 140 4.89 8.02 2.67
N GLY A 141 5.57 8.60 3.66
CA GLY A 141 7.03 8.80 3.63
C GLY A 141 7.89 7.54 3.51
N LYS A 142 7.33 6.34 3.64
CA LYS A 142 8.06 5.07 3.52
C LYS A 142 8.59 4.82 2.10
N VAL A 143 7.95 5.36 1.05
CA VAL A 143 8.51 5.33 -0.32
C VAL A 143 9.85 6.06 -0.41
N GLU A 144 10.07 7.08 0.42
CA GLU A 144 11.31 7.86 0.44
C GLU A 144 12.41 7.16 1.22
N GLU A 145 12.08 6.50 2.34
CA GLU A 145 13.01 5.59 3.02
C GLU A 145 13.46 4.46 2.09
N LEU A 146 12.53 3.81 1.39
CA LEU A 146 12.81 2.72 0.46
C LEU A 146 13.63 3.21 -0.76
N ARG A 147 13.31 4.39 -1.31
CA ARG A 147 14.11 5.02 -2.38
C ARG A 147 15.54 5.33 -1.94
N ASN A 148 15.73 5.80 -0.71
CA ASN A 148 17.05 6.03 -0.13
C ASN A 148 17.80 4.72 0.14
N ALA A 149 17.10 3.65 0.52
CA ALA A 149 17.64 2.30 0.70
C ALA A 149 17.96 1.56 -0.62
N GLY A 150 17.69 2.16 -1.78
CA GLY A 150 18.06 1.61 -3.09
C GLY A 150 16.92 1.22 -4.01
N PHE A 151 15.66 1.23 -3.55
CA PHE A 151 14.52 0.74 -4.32
C PHE A 151 13.94 1.80 -5.28
N HIS A 152 13.32 1.35 -6.37
CA HIS A 152 12.70 2.16 -7.41
C HIS A 152 11.58 1.38 -8.11
N ASN A 153 11.04 1.90 -9.22
CA ASN A 153 9.99 1.28 -10.03
C ASN A 153 8.76 0.85 -9.22
N PHE A 154 8.26 1.75 -8.38
CA PHE A 154 7.01 1.55 -7.64
C PHE A 154 5.83 1.46 -8.60
N ARG A 155 5.15 0.32 -8.61
CA ARG A 155 4.03 0.00 -9.51
C ARG A 155 3.18 -1.12 -8.95
N GLY A 156 2.07 -1.44 -9.59
CA GLY A 156 1.25 -2.58 -9.23
C GLY A 156 -0.07 -2.60 -9.95
N SER A 157 -1.05 -3.23 -9.33
CA SER A 157 -2.40 -3.41 -9.86
C SER A 157 -3.43 -3.35 -8.74
N GLY A 158 -4.67 -3.07 -9.12
CA GLY A 158 -5.79 -3.01 -8.19
C GLY A 158 -7.10 -3.48 -8.83
N SER A 159 -8.09 -3.74 -7.98
CA SER A 159 -9.44 -4.06 -8.41
C SER A 159 -10.49 -3.49 -7.46
N ALA A 160 -11.65 -3.13 -8.01
CA ALA A 160 -12.79 -2.57 -7.27
C ALA A 160 -14.09 -3.20 -7.76
N MET A 161 -14.91 -3.70 -6.84
CA MET A 161 -16.32 -4.00 -7.12
C MET A 161 -17.14 -2.72 -7.10
N LEU A 162 -17.98 -2.58 -8.12
CA LEU A 162 -18.79 -1.41 -8.40
C LEU A 162 -20.28 -1.78 -8.44
N SER A 163 -21.12 -0.87 -7.95
CA SER A 163 -22.56 -0.86 -8.21
C SER A 163 -22.87 -0.02 -9.46
N ILE A 164 -23.93 -0.41 -10.17
CA ILE A 164 -24.46 0.34 -11.32
C ILE A 164 -25.57 1.28 -10.83
N VAL A 165 -25.49 2.55 -11.20
CA VAL A 165 -26.44 3.59 -10.75
C VAL A 165 -27.18 4.32 -11.88
N GLU A 166 -26.78 4.11 -13.14
CA GLU A 166 -27.49 4.66 -14.32
C GLU A 166 -27.30 3.74 -15.54
N SER A 167 -28.28 3.71 -16.45
CA SER A 167 -28.25 2.91 -17.69
C SER A 167 -27.70 3.72 -18.88
N THR A 168 -27.20 3.04 -19.92
CA THR A 168 -26.62 3.72 -21.09
C THR A 168 -26.63 2.87 -22.35
N THR A 169 -26.63 3.53 -23.51
CA THR A 169 -26.39 2.93 -24.83
C THR A 169 -24.96 3.16 -25.33
N SER A 170 -24.10 3.84 -24.54
CA SER A 170 -22.67 3.99 -24.84
C SER A 170 -21.96 2.62 -24.85
N LYS A 171 -20.96 2.46 -25.71
CA LYS A 171 -20.05 1.30 -25.64
C LYS A 171 -18.99 1.42 -24.55
N THR A 172 -18.76 2.62 -24.03
CA THR A 172 -17.74 2.90 -23.00
C THR A 172 -18.32 3.63 -21.80
N ALA A 173 -17.74 3.37 -20.64
CA ALA A 173 -17.95 4.09 -19.40
C ALA A 173 -17.06 5.34 -19.36
N ASP A 174 -17.56 6.41 -18.77
CA ASP A 174 -16.85 7.67 -18.52
C ASP A 174 -15.96 7.62 -17.26
N ILE A 175 -15.39 6.45 -16.98
CA ILE A 175 -14.36 6.29 -15.95
C ILE A 175 -13.10 7.02 -16.41
N THR A 176 -12.46 7.74 -15.48
CA THR A 176 -11.23 8.50 -15.75
C THR A 176 -10.19 8.26 -14.66
N ALA A 177 -8.91 8.30 -15.01
CA ALA A 177 -7.81 8.26 -14.06
C ALA A 177 -6.73 9.26 -14.47
N ASN A 178 -6.31 10.12 -13.53
CA ASN A 178 -5.40 11.26 -13.76
C ASN A 178 -5.73 12.03 -15.07
N GLY A 179 -7.02 12.28 -15.32
CA GLY A 179 -7.53 13.02 -16.50
C GLY A 179 -7.64 12.24 -17.82
N ILE A 180 -7.17 11.00 -17.92
CA ILE A 180 -7.36 10.15 -19.12
C ILE A 180 -8.64 9.32 -18.94
N ALA A 181 -9.46 9.22 -20.00
CA ALA A 181 -10.85 8.77 -19.94
C ALA A 181 -11.19 7.63 -20.91
N SER A 182 -12.30 6.95 -20.61
CA SER A 182 -12.99 5.91 -21.41
C SER A 182 -12.50 4.48 -21.19
N VAL A 183 -13.40 3.63 -20.68
CA VAL A 183 -13.20 2.18 -20.46
C VAL A 183 -14.32 1.42 -21.17
N ASP A 184 -14.01 0.35 -21.92
CA ASP A 184 -15.03 -0.46 -22.60
C ASP A 184 -16.00 -1.13 -21.61
N LEU A 185 -17.29 -1.11 -21.94
CA LEU A 185 -18.33 -1.80 -21.18
C LEU A 185 -18.43 -3.28 -21.63
N PRO A 186 -18.71 -4.23 -20.70
CA PRO A 186 -18.83 -5.66 -21.02
C PRO A 186 -19.78 -6.01 -22.17
N GLY A 187 -19.51 -7.13 -22.84
CA GLY A 187 -20.33 -7.66 -23.93
C GLY A 187 -20.20 -6.85 -25.21
N GLU A 188 -21.33 -6.41 -25.78
CA GLU A 188 -21.34 -5.50 -26.93
C GLU A 188 -21.30 -4.01 -26.51
N GLY A 189 -21.15 -3.74 -25.22
CA GLY A 189 -21.31 -2.42 -24.61
C GLY A 189 -22.74 -2.15 -24.12
N GLY A 190 -22.93 -0.97 -23.53
CA GLY A 190 -24.18 -0.55 -22.91
C GLY A 190 -24.36 -1.04 -21.46
N ILE A 191 -25.32 -0.41 -20.79
CA ILE A 191 -25.88 -0.85 -19.51
C ILE A 191 -27.41 -0.87 -19.70
N GLY A 192 -27.98 -2.05 -19.82
CA GLY A 192 -29.42 -2.22 -20.04
C GLY A 192 -30.25 -1.95 -18.78
N THR A 193 -31.57 -1.80 -18.95
CA THR A 193 -32.50 -2.11 -17.87
C THR A 193 -32.57 -3.63 -17.67
N PRO A 194 -33.04 -4.12 -16.51
CA PRO A 194 -33.42 -5.52 -16.35
C PRO A 194 -34.62 -5.85 -17.27
N ASN A 195 -34.93 -7.15 -17.41
CA ASN A 195 -36.05 -7.61 -18.23
C ASN A 195 -37.27 -7.98 -17.36
N PRO A 196 -38.48 -7.50 -17.70
CA PRO A 196 -39.67 -7.65 -16.86
C PRO A 196 -40.11 -9.11 -16.80
N SER A 197 -39.69 -9.77 -15.72
CA SER A 197 -39.83 -11.21 -15.54
C SER A 197 -41.12 -11.52 -14.79
N GLN A 198 -41.93 -12.48 -15.27
CA GLN A 198 -43.04 -13.03 -14.48
C GLN A 198 -42.44 -13.95 -13.40
N TRP A 199 -42.43 -13.49 -12.15
CA TRP A 199 -41.86 -14.28 -11.06
C TRP A 199 -42.86 -15.31 -10.52
N GLU A 200 -42.41 -16.52 -10.20
CA GLU A 200 -43.15 -17.44 -9.32
C GLU A 200 -42.69 -17.24 -7.87
N LEU A 201 -41.45 -17.65 -7.57
CA LEU A 201 -40.75 -17.40 -6.32
C LEU A 201 -39.24 -17.29 -6.60
N TYR A 202 -38.58 -16.24 -6.11
CA TYR A 202 -37.13 -16.06 -6.23
C TYR A 202 -36.53 -15.34 -5.01
N LYS A 203 -35.45 -15.91 -4.47
CA LYS A 203 -34.68 -15.37 -3.34
C LYS A 203 -33.54 -14.49 -3.85
N TRP A 204 -33.36 -13.30 -3.27
CA TRP A 204 -32.22 -12.42 -3.60
C TRP A 204 -31.63 -11.75 -2.35
N SER A 205 -30.42 -11.19 -2.50
CA SER A 205 -29.67 -10.45 -1.48
C SER A 205 -29.16 -9.12 -2.02
N SER A 206 -29.09 -8.09 -1.18
CA SER A 206 -28.23 -6.95 -1.45
C SER A 206 -26.76 -7.34 -1.27
N SER A 207 -25.84 -6.48 -1.69
CA SER A 207 -24.49 -6.45 -1.13
C SER A 207 -24.54 -6.03 0.35
N PHE A 208 -23.43 -6.17 1.08
CA PHE A 208 -23.34 -5.61 2.44
C PHE A 208 -23.22 -4.09 2.39
N TYR A 209 -23.82 -3.43 3.38
CA TYR A 209 -23.77 -1.97 3.52
C TYR A 209 -23.70 -1.57 5.00
N ASN A 210 -23.68 -0.26 5.29
CA ASN A 210 -23.52 0.28 6.65
C ASN A 210 -22.28 -0.30 7.38
N ASP A 211 -21.08 -0.21 6.77
CA ASP A 211 -19.83 -0.75 7.34
C ASP A 211 -19.98 -2.23 7.77
N TYR A 212 -20.56 -3.02 6.86
CA TYR A 212 -20.83 -4.46 7.00
C TYR A 212 -21.76 -4.85 8.17
N SER A 213 -22.45 -3.90 8.80
CA SER A 213 -23.40 -4.19 9.89
C SER A 213 -24.74 -4.73 9.40
N GLU A 214 -25.09 -4.53 8.12
CA GLU A 214 -26.37 -4.96 7.55
C GLU A 214 -26.24 -5.63 6.17
N LEU A 215 -27.24 -6.47 5.90
CA LEU A 215 -27.53 -7.14 4.63
C LEU A 215 -29.06 -7.20 4.49
N THR A 216 -29.59 -6.90 3.31
CA THR A 216 -31.02 -7.06 3.00
C THR A 216 -31.22 -8.36 2.24
N TRP A 217 -32.20 -9.15 2.67
CA TRP A 217 -32.74 -10.27 1.90
C TRP A 217 -34.08 -9.87 1.28
N GLY A 218 -34.33 -10.41 0.09
CA GLY A 218 -35.57 -10.21 -0.64
C GLY A 218 -36.29 -11.51 -0.97
N ILE A 219 -37.61 -11.43 -1.13
CA ILE A 219 -38.48 -12.49 -1.65
C ILE A 219 -39.29 -11.90 -2.81
N ASN A 220 -38.88 -12.20 -4.03
CA ASN A 220 -39.61 -11.85 -5.24
C ASN A 220 -40.67 -12.92 -5.52
N PHE A 221 -41.91 -12.51 -5.77
CA PHE A 221 -43.00 -13.40 -6.18
C PHE A 221 -43.96 -12.67 -7.11
N GLY A 222 -44.72 -13.42 -7.92
CA GLY A 222 -45.69 -12.86 -8.86
C GLY A 222 -47.05 -13.54 -8.76
N ALA A 223 -48.09 -12.72 -8.75
CA ALA A 223 -49.49 -13.13 -8.75
C ALA A 223 -49.96 -13.53 -10.16
N ASN A 224 -49.28 -14.49 -10.79
CA ASN A 224 -49.59 -15.00 -12.12
C ASN A 224 -50.45 -16.30 -12.07
N GLU A 225 -50.91 -16.78 -13.23
CA GLU A 225 -51.75 -17.98 -13.35
C GLU A 225 -51.08 -19.26 -12.84
N THR A 226 -49.76 -19.41 -13.00
CA THR A 226 -49.00 -20.57 -12.50
C THR A 226 -48.94 -20.57 -10.96
N THR A 227 -48.58 -19.42 -10.36
CA THR A 227 -48.57 -19.25 -8.90
C THR A 227 -49.97 -19.45 -8.31
N GLY A 228 -51.00 -18.90 -8.96
CA GLY A 228 -52.39 -19.06 -8.57
C GLY A 228 -52.84 -20.52 -8.63
N GLY A 229 -52.51 -21.22 -9.73
CA GLY A 229 -52.80 -22.63 -9.91
C GLY A 229 -52.15 -23.53 -8.84
N LYS A 230 -50.89 -23.26 -8.48
CA LYS A 230 -50.19 -23.95 -7.39
C LYS A 230 -50.83 -23.71 -6.02
N LEU A 231 -51.32 -22.49 -5.76
CA LEU A 231 -52.07 -22.14 -4.55
C LEU A 231 -53.56 -22.58 -4.58
N GLY A 232 -54.04 -23.17 -5.68
CA GLY A 232 -55.44 -23.58 -5.84
C GLY A 232 -56.43 -22.42 -5.96
N THR A 233 -55.98 -21.25 -6.45
CA THR A 233 -56.75 -20.00 -6.51
C THR A 233 -56.62 -19.27 -7.86
N THR A 234 -57.18 -18.06 -7.97
CA THR A 234 -57.03 -17.18 -9.14
C THR A 234 -56.95 -15.72 -8.67
N PHE A 235 -56.02 -14.96 -9.23
CA PHE A 235 -55.76 -13.57 -8.85
C PHE A 235 -56.58 -12.61 -9.73
N THR A 236 -57.66 -12.06 -9.17
CA THR A 236 -58.68 -11.29 -9.90
C THR A 236 -58.83 -9.84 -9.45
N GLY A 237 -57.98 -9.36 -8.54
CA GLY A 237 -58.08 -8.03 -7.90
C GLY A 237 -59.34 -7.78 -7.06
N SER A 238 -60.32 -8.69 -7.11
CA SER A 238 -61.69 -8.44 -6.61
C SER A 238 -61.89 -8.88 -5.17
N ASN A 239 -61.06 -9.80 -4.67
CA ASN A 239 -61.09 -10.32 -3.30
C ASN A 239 -59.69 -10.22 -2.70
N ARG A 240 -59.60 -9.86 -1.40
CA ARG A 240 -58.34 -10.00 -0.66
C ARG A 240 -58.06 -11.49 -0.41
N GLN A 241 -56.83 -11.90 -0.66
CA GLN A 241 -56.33 -13.27 -0.44
C GLN A 241 -55.02 -13.21 0.35
N THR A 242 -54.65 -14.26 1.05
CA THR A 242 -53.39 -14.35 1.79
C THR A 242 -52.44 -15.34 1.13
N ILE A 243 -51.20 -14.92 0.89
CA ILE A 243 -50.08 -15.79 0.51
C ILE A 243 -49.14 -15.84 1.71
N THR A 244 -48.77 -17.04 2.15
CA THR A 244 -47.89 -17.26 3.29
C THR A 244 -46.56 -17.85 2.83
N PHE A 245 -45.47 -17.36 3.41
CA PHE A 245 -44.12 -17.84 3.18
C PHE A 245 -43.49 -18.29 4.49
N THR A 246 -42.53 -19.22 4.40
CA THR A 246 -41.61 -19.55 5.50
C THR A 246 -40.18 -19.31 5.03
N ASP A 247 -39.53 -18.32 5.63
CA ASP A 247 -38.16 -17.90 5.33
C ASP A 247 -37.22 -18.39 6.44
N THR A 248 -36.06 -18.95 6.08
CA THR A 248 -35.15 -19.64 6.99
C THR A 248 -33.70 -19.24 6.72
N LEU A 249 -33.12 -18.52 7.70
CA LEU A 249 -31.73 -18.09 7.68
C LEU A 249 -30.76 -19.24 8.00
N GLY A 250 -29.63 -19.25 7.29
CA GLY A 250 -28.44 -19.98 7.70
C GLY A 250 -27.76 -19.37 8.93
N GLU A 251 -26.63 -19.95 9.32
CA GLU A 251 -25.90 -19.52 10.51
C GLU A 251 -25.25 -18.13 10.37
N GLY A 252 -24.97 -17.50 11.51
CA GLY A 252 -24.30 -16.19 11.60
C GLY A 252 -25.20 -14.97 11.41
N MET A 253 -26.48 -15.16 11.08
CA MET A 253 -27.50 -14.11 10.97
C MET A 253 -28.69 -14.39 11.88
N ASP A 254 -29.35 -13.30 12.27
CA ASP A 254 -30.67 -13.28 12.90
C ASP A 254 -31.55 -12.25 12.18
N PHE A 255 -32.86 -12.51 12.11
CA PHE A 255 -33.83 -11.57 11.53
C PHE A 255 -33.91 -10.27 12.34
N ASN A 256 -33.92 -9.12 11.67
CA ASN A 256 -34.16 -7.85 12.36
C ASN A 256 -35.62 -7.80 12.84
N SER A 257 -35.82 -7.54 14.14
CA SER A 257 -37.14 -7.50 14.78
C SER A 257 -37.89 -6.17 14.65
N ASP A 258 -37.28 -5.15 14.03
CA ASP A 258 -37.95 -3.91 13.64
C ASP A 258 -38.85 -4.13 12.42
N LEU A 259 -40.13 -4.41 12.69
CA LEU A 259 -41.15 -4.68 11.68
C LEU A 259 -41.41 -3.50 10.71
N THR A 260 -41.00 -2.26 11.04
CA THR A 260 -41.12 -1.12 10.11
C THR A 260 -40.16 -1.20 8.92
N ARG A 261 -39.14 -2.06 9.05
CA ARG A 261 -38.10 -2.33 8.03
C ARG A 261 -38.39 -3.57 7.18
N TRP A 262 -39.46 -4.30 7.47
CA TRP A 262 -40.00 -5.36 6.64
C TRP A 262 -41.05 -4.76 5.71
N THR A 263 -40.74 -4.62 4.42
CA THR A 263 -41.59 -3.87 3.48
C THR A 263 -42.13 -4.75 2.36
N LEU A 264 -43.35 -4.48 1.92
CA LEU A 264 -43.92 -5.04 0.70
C LEU A 264 -43.93 -3.98 -0.39
N ASN A 265 -43.33 -4.28 -1.54
CA ASN A 265 -43.26 -3.35 -2.68
C ASN A 265 -43.83 -4.01 -3.93
N LYS A 266 -44.75 -3.33 -4.63
CA LYS A 266 -45.20 -3.73 -5.98
C LYS A 266 -44.12 -3.36 -6.99
N ARG A 267 -43.73 -4.30 -7.86
CA ARG A 267 -42.70 -4.10 -8.89
C ARG A 267 -43.36 -3.83 -10.23
N ASN A 268 -43.29 -2.58 -10.68
CA ASN A 268 -43.82 -2.12 -11.96
C ASN A 268 -42.83 -2.45 -13.09
N GLY A 269 -42.67 -3.75 -13.35
CA GLY A 269 -41.51 -4.27 -14.08
C GLY A 269 -40.22 -3.97 -13.32
N ASP A 270 -39.25 -3.43 -14.04
CA ASP A 270 -37.85 -3.34 -13.59
C ASP A 270 -37.46 -1.98 -13.01
N GLY A 271 -38.40 -1.02 -12.99
CA GLY A 271 -38.24 0.24 -12.28
C GLY A 271 -38.25 0.08 -10.76
N PRO A 272 -38.00 1.18 -10.00
CA PRO A 272 -38.13 1.17 -8.55
C PRO A 272 -39.55 0.75 -8.14
N GLY A 273 -39.63 -0.13 -7.15
CA GLY A 273 -40.92 -0.63 -6.63
C GLY A 273 -41.70 0.45 -5.88
N VAL A 274 -43.02 0.34 -5.90
CA VAL A 274 -43.90 1.16 -5.06
C VAL A 274 -44.11 0.43 -3.74
N ARG A 275 -43.59 0.98 -2.63
CA ARG A 275 -43.88 0.50 -1.27
C ARG A 275 -45.38 0.59 -1.03
N LEU A 276 -45.99 -0.53 -0.70
CA LEU A 276 -47.41 -0.64 -0.39
C LEU A 276 -47.64 -0.46 1.11
N THR A 277 -46.96 -1.28 1.92
CA THR A 277 -47.15 -1.41 3.36
C THR A 277 -45.88 -1.96 4.03
N ASP A 278 -45.86 -2.05 5.35
CA ASP A 278 -44.81 -2.73 6.13
C ASP A 278 -45.38 -3.56 7.28
N ALA A 279 -44.56 -4.46 7.83
CA ALA A 279 -45.00 -5.46 8.82
C ALA A 279 -45.38 -4.87 10.19
N SER A 280 -45.27 -3.55 10.40
CA SER A 280 -45.85 -2.90 11.57
C SER A 280 -47.36 -2.61 11.43
N GLY A 281 -47.93 -2.83 10.24
CA GLY A 281 -49.32 -2.49 9.90
C GLY A 281 -49.48 -1.04 9.45
N ALA A 282 -48.46 -0.49 8.77
CA ALA A 282 -48.45 0.89 8.29
C ALA A 282 -48.42 0.95 6.75
N ASP A 283 -49.49 1.46 6.16
CA ASP A 283 -49.60 1.62 4.71
C ASP A 283 -48.86 2.86 4.21
N ALA A 284 -48.04 2.66 3.18
CA ALA A 284 -47.41 3.74 2.42
C ALA A 284 -48.32 4.21 1.28
N THR A 285 -49.12 3.33 0.66
CA THR A 285 -50.21 3.70 -0.26
C THR A 285 -51.24 2.58 -0.41
N THR A 286 -52.51 2.98 -0.56
CA THR A 286 -53.63 2.09 -0.92
C THR A 286 -54.08 2.26 -2.39
N GLU A 287 -53.39 3.08 -3.19
CA GLU A 287 -53.71 3.37 -4.60
C GLU A 287 -53.73 2.11 -5.48
N HIS A 288 -52.91 1.11 -5.14
CA HIS A 288 -52.82 -0.16 -5.87
C HIS A 288 -53.67 -1.28 -5.26
N GLY A 289 -54.43 -0.98 -4.20
CA GLY A 289 -55.20 -1.92 -3.40
C GLY A 289 -54.84 -1.88 -1.91
N ASP A 290 -55.66 -2.54 -1.11
CA ASP A 290 -55.53 -2.70 0.34
C ASP A 290 -54.64 -3.92 0.67
N TYR A 291 -53.38 -3.70 1.04
CA TYR A 291 -52.38 -4.76 1.28
C TYR A 291 -51.87 -4.69 2.72
N ASP A 292 -51.96 -5.81 3.44
CA ASP A 292 -51.30 -6.02 4.73
C ASP A 292 -50.05 -6.88 4.54
N LEU A 293 -48.98 -6.57 5.27
CA LEU A 293 -47.83 -7.45 5.52
C LEU A 293 -47.81 -7.79 7.01
N LYS A 294 -47.56 -9.06 7.34
CA LYS A 294 -47.42 -9.52 8.73
C LYS A 294 -46.29 -10.53 8.82
N THR A 295 -45.33 -10.28 9.71
CA THR A 295 -44.20 -11.19 9.96
C THR A 295 -44.23 -11.71 11.40
N THR A 296 -43.91 -12.99 11.60
CA THR A 296 -43.71 -13.61 12.91
C THR A 296 -42.38 -14.35 12.91
N ILE A 297 -41.42 -13.86 13.69
CA ILE A 297 -40.07 -14.44 13.84
C ILE A 297 -40.08 -15.47 14.98
N SER A 298 -39.39 -16.60 14.79
CA SER A 298 -39.22 -17.66 15.78
C SER A 298 -38.33 -17.23 16.97
N GLY A 299 -38.48 -17.93 18.09
CA GLY A 299 -37.71 -17.64 19.32
C GLY A 299 -36.20 -17.89 19.24
N ASP A 300 -35.71 -18.49 18.14
CA ASP A 300 -34.29 -18.68 17.81
C ASP A 300 -33.75 -17.66 16.80
N GLY A 301 -34.57 -16.70 16.35
CA GLY A 301 -34.17 -15.61 15.46
C GLY A 301 -34.02 -15.96 13.97
N ARG A 302 -34.18 -17.23 13.57
CA ARG A 302 -33.78 -17.72 12.24
C ARG A 302 -34.89 -18.24 11.33
N THR A 303 -36.13 -18.39 11.81
CA THR A 303 -37.29 -18.73 10.97
C THR A 303 -38.33 -17.61 11.03
N ALA A 304 -38.87 -17.20 9.88
CA ALA A 304 -39.93 -16.20 9.81
C ALA A 304 -41.12 -16.74 9.01
N THR A 305 -42.30 -16.72 9.62
CA THR A 305 -43.58 -16.86 8.89
C THR A 305 -44.00 -15.47 8.43
N ILE A 306 -44.19 -15.31 7.12
CA ILE A 306 -44.55 -14.03 6.50
C ILE A 306 -45.88 -14.20 5.78
N GLU A 307 -46.85 -13.35 6.07
CA GLU A 307 -48.19 -13.36 5.47
C GLU A 307 -48.41 -12.05 4.71
N VAL A 308 -48.64 -12.14 3.40
CA VAL A 308 -49.02 -11.01 2.55
C VAL A 308 -50.51 -11.16 2.21
N THR A 309 -51.33 -10.19 2.58
CA THR A 309 -52.78 -10.25 2.35
C THR A 309 -53.24 -9.07 1.50
N GLY A 310 -53.81 -9.31 0.31
CA GLY A 310 -54.26 -8.21 -0.56
C GLY A 310 -55.04 -8.61 -1.81
N PRO A 311 -55.57 -7.62 -2.55
CA PRO A 311 -56.31 -7.79 -3.80
C PRO A 311 -55.36 -8.02 -4.98
N PHE A 312 -54.68 -9.16 -5.00
CA PHE A 312 -53.74 -9.51 -6.06
C PHE A 312 -54.41 -9.56 -7.45
N ASN A 313 -53.83 -8.86 -8.43
CA ASN A 313 -54.25 -8.90 -9.84
C ASN A 313 -53.37 -9.89 -10.62
N ASN A 314 -53.94 -10.56 -11.64
CA ASN A 314 -53.18 -11.46 -12.51
C ASN A 314 -52.03 -10.71 -13.21
N GLY A 315 -50.80 -11.18 -12.98
CA GLY A 315 -49.57 -10.61 -13.57
C GLY A 315 -48.88 -9.53 -12.74
N ASP A 316 -49.38 -9.17 -11.56
CA ASP A 316 -48.67 -8.25 -10.64
C ASP A 316 -47.45 -8.95 -10.00
N ASN A 317 -46.29 -8.29 -10.02
CA ASN A 317 -45.07 -8.72 -9.31
C ASN A 317 -44.87 -7.96 -7.99
N PHE A 318 -44.27 -8.62 -7.01
CA PHE A 318 -44.00 -8.10 -5.68
C PHE A 318 -42.60 -8.48 -5.20
N THR A 319 -42.03 -7.67 -4.31
CA THR A 319 -40.85 -7.99 -3.51
C THR A 319 -41.13 -7.70 -2.03
N ILE A 320 -40.83 -8.67 -1.17
CA ILE A 320 -40.77 -8.47 0.29
C ILE A 320 -39.29 -8.23 0.62
N GLU A 321 -38.97 -7.12 1.28
CA GLU A 321 -37.58 -6.72 1.59
C GLU A 321 -37.42 -6.48 3.09
N TYR A 322 -36.36 -7.02 3.69
CA TYR A 322 -36.04 -6.84 5.11
C TYR A 322 -34.54 -7.05 5.39
N PRO A 323 -34.00 -6.36 6.41
CA PRO A 323 -32.61 -6.52 6.83
C PRO A 323 -32.43 -7.69 7.82
N VAL A 324 -31.20 -8.20 7.89
CA VAL A 324 -30.72 -9.09 8.95
C VAL A 324 -29.62 -8.42 9.76
N THR A 325 -29.41 -8.93 10.97
CA THR A 325 -28.29 -8.56 11.86
C THR A 325 -27.36 -9.75 12.03
N PHE A 326 -26.08 -9.49 12.29
CA PHE A 326 -25.06 -10.53 12.47
C PHE A 326 -24.73 -10.74 13.95
N ALA A 327 -24.38 -11.96 14.34
CA ALA A 327 -24.08 -12.33 15.74
C ALA A 327 -22.91 -11.55 16.38
N GLY A 328 -22.03 -10.96 15.57
CA GLY A 328 -20.94 -10.06 16.00
C GLY A 328 -21.19 -8.57 15.75
N GLY A 329 -22.41 -8.17 15.37
CA GLY A 329 -22.76 -6.80 14.95
C GLY A 329 -22.29 -6.43 13.53
N LYS A 330 -21.47 -7.27 12.89
CA LYS A 330 -21.03 -7.15 11.49
C LYS A 330 -20.89 -8.51 10.82
N ALA A 331 -20.99 -8.52 9.50
CA ALA A 331 -20.59 -9.66 8.67
C ALA A 331 -19.09 -9.93 8.83
N VAL A 332 -18.72 -11.22 8.82
CA VAL A 332 -17.33 -11.67 8.96
C VAL A 332 -16.74 -11.86 7.56
N LYS A 333 -15.59 -11.22 7.30
CA LYS A 333 -14.89 -11.31 6.01
C LYS A 333 -14.54 -12.76 5.69
N GLY A 334 -14.80 -13.18 4.45
CA GLY A 334 -14.65 -14.57 4.00
C GLY A 334 -15.73 -15.53 4.49
N SER A 335 -16.73 -15.07 5.25
CA SER A 335 -17.91 -15.88 5.62
C SER A 335 -19.02 -15.77 4.58
N THR A 336 -19.83 -16.82 4.53
CA THR A 336 -20.86 -17.03 3.51
C THR A 336 -22.21 -17.25 4.16
N TYR A 337 -23.18 -16.43 3.77
CA TYR A 337 -24.49 -16.33 4.38
C TYR A 337 -25.57 -16.86 3.44
N ASN A 338 -26.43 -17.74 3.95
CA ASN A 338 -27.46 -18.43 3.17
C ASN A 338 -28.85 -18.03 3.67
N ASN A 339 -29.82 -17.91 2.76
CA ASN A 339 -31.23 -17.81 3.13
C ASN A 339 -32.08 -18.61 2.12
N SER A 340 -33.14 -19.25 2.62
CA SER A 340 -34.08 -20.06 1.86
C SER A 340 -35.52 -19.66 2.19
N VAL A 341 -36.38 -19.60 1.16
CA VAL A 341 -37.80 -19.30 1.29
C VAL A 341 -38.65 -20.40 0.66
N THR A 342 -39.77 -20.74 1.28
CA THR A 342 -40.82 -21.58 0.71
C THR A 342 -42.15 -20.81 0.65
N MET A 343 -42.98 -21.10 -0.35
CA MET A 343 -44.36 -20.57 -0.43
C MET A 343 -45.34 -21.64 0.06
N ASN A 344 -45.95 -21.40 1.21
CA ASN A 344 -46.69 -22.40 1.96
C ASN A 344 -47.95 -22.83 1.19
N GLY A 345 -48.18 -24.15 1.14
CA GLY A 345 -49.26 -24.75 0.36
C GLY A 345 -48.89 -25.08 -1.10
N THR A 346 -47.66 -24.78 -1.53
CA THR A 346 -47.15 -25.10 -2.88
C THR A 346 -45.90 -25.98 -2.83
N ASP A 347 -45.35 -26.32 -4.00
CA ASP A 347 -44.03 -26.94 -4.20
C ASP A 347 -42.89 -25.92 -4.36
N LEU A 348 -43.17 -24.60 -4.30
CA LEU A 348 -42.19 -23.56 -4.55
C LEU A 348 -41.26 -23.33 -3.37
N SER A 349 -39.96 -23.47 -3.64
CA SER A 349 -38.86 -23.00 -2.81
C SER A 349 -37.86 -22.19 -3.64
N SER A 350 -37.08 -21.34 -2.98
CA SER A 350 -35.93 -20.65 -3.57
C SER A 350 -34.89 -20.37 -2.49
N GLU A 351 -33.61 -20.52 -2.82
CA GLU A 351 -32.48 -20.21 -1.94
C GLU A 351 -31.51 -19.25 -2.63
N ASN A 352 -30.77 -18.47 -1.84
CA ASN A 352 -29.69 -17.63 -2.34
C ASN A 352 -28.57 -17.48 -1.29
N GLN A 353 -27.38 -17.13 -1.76
CA GLN A 353 -26.14 -17.09 -0.98
C GLN A 353 -25.36 -15.80 -1.24
N GLN A 354 -24.95 -15.14 -0.15
CA GLN A 354 -24.15 -13.91 -0.17
C GLN A 354 -22.89 -14.08 0.69
N ALA A 355 -21.72 -13.99 0.07
CA ALA A 355 -20.42 -14.05 0.74
C ALA A 355 -19.80 -12.66 0.90
N TYR A 356 -19.17 -12.40 2.05
CA TYR A 356 -18.39 -11.18 2.26
C TYR A 356 -16.99 -11.40 1.67
N VAL A 357 -16.88 -11.13 0.36
CA VAL A 357 -15.65 -11.17 -0.42
C VAL A 357 -14.88 -9.84 -0.37
N GLN A 358 -13.65 -9.80 -0.92
CA GLN A 358 -12.86 -8.59 -1.05
C GLN A 358 -13.49 -7.64 -2.09
N TYR A 359 -14.01 -6.49 -1.66
CA TYR A 359 -14.67 -5.50 -2.54
C TYR A 359 -13.70 -4.47 -3.15
N PHE A 360 -12.54 -4.23 -2.54
CA PHE A 360 -11.44 -3.45 -3.14
C PHE A 360 -10.10 -4.08 -2.77
N ASP A 361 -9.17 -4.19 -3.71
CA ASP A 361 -7.81 -4.62 -3.43
C ASP A 361 -6.78 -3.84 -4.25
N ILE A 362 -5.57 -3.71 -3.70
CA ILE A 362 -4.45 -2.97 -4.30
C ILE A 362 -3.15 -3.67 -3.88
N ASN A 363 -2.25 -3.83 -4.84
CA ASN A 363 -0.93 -4.43 -4.67
C ASN A 363 0.18 -3.42 -5.04
N VAL A 364 1.33 -3.53 -4.37
CA VAL A 364 2.54 -2.75 -4.69
C VAL A 364 3.71 -3.69 -4.96
N GLN A 365 4.52 -3.33 -5.95
CA GLN A 365 5.81 -3.90 -6.28
C GLN A 365 6.85 -2.77 -6.35
N MET A 366 8.11 -3.11 -6.10
CA MET A 366 9.27 -2.23 -6.27
C MET A 366 10.49 -3.10 -6.63
N GLU A 367 11.50 -2.49 -7.23
CA GLU A 367 12.71 -3.18 -7.70
C GLU A 367 13.95 -2.58 -7.03
N PRO A 368 14.94 -3.40 -6.60
CA PRO A 368 16.22 -2.88 -6.13
C PRO A 368 17.02 -2.30 -7.31
N GLY A 369 17.58 -1.11 -7.12
CA GLY A 369 18.51 -0.48 -8.07
C GLY A 369 19.90 -1.12 -8.02
N PHE A 370 20.62 -1.07 -9.14
CA PHE A 370 21.93 -1.70 -9.32
C PHE A 370 22.87 -0.82 -10.15
N GLY A 371 24.16 -0.84 -9.83
CA GLY A 371 25.21 -0.17 -10.61
C GLY A 371 26.50 -0.99 -10.68
N SER A 372 27.53 -0.40 -11.26
CA SER A 372 28.86 -1.02 -11.40
C SER A 372 29.94 0.07 -11.42
N PHE A 373 31.18 -0.28 -11.75
CA PHE A 373 32.30 0.65 -11.87
C PHE A 373 33.33 0.17 -12.89
N SER A 374 34.22 1.07 -13.31
CA SER A 374 35.36 0.75 -14.17
C SER A 374 36.64 1.36 -13.62
N VAL A 375 37.77 0.70 -13.87
CA VAL A 375 39.10 1.14 -13.44
C VAL A 375 39.95 1.41 -14.67
N THR A 376 40.33 2.67 -14.88
CA THR A 376 41.31 3.08 -15.89
C THR A 376 42.70 3.11 -15.28
N LYS A 377 43.60 2.27 -15.77
CA LYS A 377 44.93 2.10 -15.20
C LYS A 377 45.97 2.96 -15.92
N ALA A 378 46.67 3.79 -15.17
CA ALA A 378 47.77 4.64 -15.63
C ALA A 378 49.10 4.27 -14.95
N VAL A 379 50.21 4.60 -15.61
CA VAL A 379 51.55 4.53 -15.04
C VAL A 379 52.28 5.84 -15.33
N GLU A 380 52.98 6.36 -14.32
CA GLU A 380 53.88 7.51 -14.40
C GLU A 380 55.28 7.18 -13.87
N GLY A 381 56.22 8.13 -13.97
CA GLY A 381 57.60 7.97 -13.51
C GLY A 381 58.60 7.73 -14.65
N ASP A 382 59.89 7.66 -14.31
CA ASP A 382 60.99 7.58 -15.26
C ASP A 382 61.19 6.17 -15.87
N ALA A 383 60.50 5.17 -15.32
CA ALA A 383 60.51 3.79 -15.81
C ALA A 383 59.14 3.33 -16.37
N ALA A 384 58.23 4.26 -16.65
CA ALA A 384 56.86 3.96 -17.10
C ALA A 384 56.79 3.16 -18.42
N ASP A 385 57.79 3.31 -19.28
CA ASP A 385 57.96 2.53 -20.52
C ASP A 385 58.24 1.04 -20.27
N LYS A 386 58.99 0.72 -19.20
CA LYS A 386 59.31 -0.66 -18.79
C LYS A 386 58.12 -1.43 -18.20
N ALA A 387 57.01 -0.74 -17.91
CA ALA A 387 55.78 -1.33 -17.38
C ALA A 387 54.69 -1.60 -18.44
N ALA A 388 55.00 -1.37 -19.72
CA ALA A 388 54.08 -1.64 -20.81
C ALA A 388 53.74 -3.15 -20.89
N GLY A 389 52.46 -3.48 -20.80
CA GLY A 389 51.97 -4.87 -20.83
C GLY A 389 51.92 -5.57 -19.46
N THR A 390 52.39 -4.94 -18.38
CA THR A 390 52.18 -5.44 -17.01
C THR A 390 50.70 -5.44 -16.66
N SER A 391 50.27 -6.44 -15.88
CA SER A 391 48.91 -6.59 -15.36
C SER A 391 48.92 -6.63 -13.83
N PHE A 392 47.83 -6.16 -13.21
CA PHE A 392 47.72 -6.04 -11.76
C PHE A 392 46.35 -6.57 -11.28
N PRO A 393 46.31 -7.40 -10.22
CA PRO A 393 45.06 -7.74 -9.54
C PRO A 393 44.65 -6.62 -8.58
N VAL A 394 43.50 -6.00 -8.85
CA VAL A 394 42.83 -5.06 -7.94
C VAL A 394 41.80 -5.86 -7.13
N GLU A 395 41.97 -5.88 -5.81
CA GLU A 395 41.01 -6.42 -4.86
C GLU A 395 39.85 -5.44 -4.67
N VAL A 396 38.63 -5.98 -4.65
CA VAL A 396 37.37 -5.24 -4.56
C VAL A 396 36.66 -5.69 -3.29
N ALA A 397 36.85 -5.00 -2.18
CA ALA A 397 36.07 -5.22 -0.96
C ALA A 397 34.74 -4.44 -1.07
N TYR A 398 33.62 -5.07 -0.72
CA TYR A 398 32.30 -4.44 -0.79
C TYR A 398 31.43 -4.71 0.44
N GLU A 399 30.61 -3.73 0.83
CA GLU A 399 29.58 -3.84 1.88
C GLU A 399 28.22 -3.40 1.33
N LEU A 400 27.28 -4.35 1.29
CA LEU A 400 25.89 -4.15 0.85
C LEU A 400 25.10 -3.27 1.84
N PRO A 401 24.11 -2.47 1.39
CA PRO A 401 23.31 -1.65 2.30
C PRO A 401 22.33 -2.47 3.17
N ALA A 402 21.89 -3.63 2.68
CA ALA A 402 21.10 -4.62 3.43
C ALA A 402 21.70 -6.03 3.29
N ALA A 403 21.09 -7.04 3.90
CA ALA A 403 21.52 -8.44 3.78
C ALA A 403 21.46 -8.91 2.32
N ALA A 404 22.28 -9.90 1.93
CA ALA A 404 22.27 -10.41 0.55
C ALA A 404 20.90 -10.99 0.13
N SER A 405 20.11 -11.48 1.09
CA SER A 405 18.72 -11.93 0.93
C SER A 405 17.74 -10.83 0.50
N THR A 406 18.05 -9.55 0.74
CA THR A 406 17.24 -8.38 0.36
C THR A 406 17.19 -8.14 -1.16
N TYR A 407 18.01 -8.85 -1.94
CA TYR A 407 18.16 -8.64 -3.39
C TYR A 407 17.80 -9.90 -4.20
N PRO A 408 16.51 -10.25 -4.35
CA PRO A 408 16.08 -11.40 -5.14
C PRO A 408 16.67 -11.40 -6.56
N GLY A 409 17.26 -12.52 -6.98
CA GLY A 409 17.89 -12.68 -8.29
C GLY A 409 19.28 -12.06 -8.44
N TRP A 410 19.76 -11.25 -7.48
CA TRP A 410 21.15 -10.80 -7.48
C TRP A 410 22.10 -11.98 -7.27
N THR A 411 23.22 -11.96 -7.99
CA THR A 411 24.31 -12.94 -7.88
C THR A 411 25.57 -12.19 -7.46
N ALA A 412 26.17 -12.61 -6.35
CA ALA A 412 27.42 -12.04 -5.86
C ALA A 412 28.56 -12.26 -6.89
N PRO A 413 29.42 -11.25 -7.14
CA PRO A 413 30.61 -11.40 -7.98
C PRO A 413 31.58 -12.49 -7.49
N GLU A 414 32.46 -12.97 -8.36
CA GLU A 414 33.41 -14.04 -8.04
C GLU A 414 34.41 -13.62 -6.95
N GLY A 415 34.44 -14.38 -5.86
CA GLY A 415 35.26 -14.12 -4.67
C GLY A 415 34.56 -14.56 -3.39
N THR A 416 34.71 -13.79 -2.31
CA THR A 416 34.02 -14.04 -1.04
C THR A 416 32.62 -13.42 -1.09
N LYS A 417 31.57 -14.24 -1.01
CA LYS A 417 30.18 -13.78 -0.90
C LYS A 417 29.81 -13.48 0.58
N PRO A 418 28.84 -12.59 0.84
CA PRO A 418 28.18 -12.52 2.13
C PRO A 418 27.35 -13.79 2.42
N GLU A 419 27.18 -14.15 3.69
CA GLU A 419 26.37 -15.30 4.12
C GLU A 419 25.37 -14.93 5.23
N GLY A 420 24.12 -15.40 5.11
CA GLY A 420 23.03 -15.05 6.03
C GLY A 420 22.75 -13.54 6.06
N GLU A 421 22.68 -12.96 7.25
CA GLU A 421 22.59 -11.50 7.49
C GLU A 421 23.90 -10.76 7.18
N GLY A 422 24.93 -11.45 6.70
CA GLY A 422 26.18 -10.85 6.26
C GLY A 422 25.98 -9.88 5.11
N ARG A 423 26.71 -8.75 5.16
CA ARG A 423 26.67 -7.69 4.13
C ARG A 423 28.00 -7.49 3.40
N THR A 424 29.10 -8.03 3.93
CA THR A 424 30.46 -7.85 3.39
C THR A 424 30.86 -8.99 2.46
N GLY A 425 31.53 -8.67 1.35
CA GLY A 425 32.17 -9.63 0.46
C GLY A 425 33.44 -9.07 -0.19
N THR A 426 34.12 -9.90 -0.97
CA THR A 426 35.29 -9.51 -1.78
C THR A 426 35.20 -10.09 -3.20
N ALA A 427 35.81 -9.39 -4.15
CA ALA A 427 36.03 -9.85 -5.52
C ALA A 427 37.42 -9.39 -6.02
N THR A 428 37.80 -9.70 -7.25
CA THR A 428 39.07 -9.25 -7.84
C THR A 428 38.89 -8.97 -9.34
N MET A 429 39.58 -7.95 -9.86
CA MET A 429 39.62 -7.63 -11.29
C MET A 429 41.05 -7.37 -11.75
N THR A 430 41.38 -7.74 -13.00
CA THR A 430 42.73 -7.57 -13.56
C THR A 430 42.80 -6.35 -14.48
N VAL A 431 43.66 -5.38 -14.14
CA VAL A 431 43.84 -4.12 -14.89
C VAL A 431 45.20 -4.05 -15.57
N LYS A 432 45.32 -3.28 -16.67
CA LYS A 432 46.60 -3.07 -17.38
C LYS A 432 46.82 -1.60 -17.77
N PRO A 433 48.05 -1.06 -17.72
CA PRO A 433 48.34 0.32 -18.10
C PRO A 433 47.85 0.68 -19.51
N GLY A 434 47.08 1.75 -19.61
CA GLY A 434 46.46 2.23 -20.85
C GLY A 434 45.10 1.60 -21.18
N GLU A 435 44.62 0.63 -20.40
CA GLU A 435 43.29 0.02 -20.54
C GLU A 435 42.31 0.57 -19.48
N THR A 436 41.03 0.63 -19.85
CA THR A 436 39.90 0.78 -18.93
C THR A 436 39.22 -0.58 -18.78
N THR A 437 39.27 -1.15 -17.57
CA THR A 437 38.66 -2.45 -17.27
C THR A 437 37.32 -2.22 -16.58
N GLN A 438 36.25 -2.83 -17.09
CA GLN A 438 34.94 -2.87 -16.45
C GLN A 438 34.95 -3.88 -15.28
N PHE A 439 34.22 -3.61 -14.20
CA PHE A 439 33.97 -4.62 -13.17
C PHE A 439 32.93 -5.65 -13.68
N GLU A 440 33.29 -6.93 -13.65
CA GLU A 440 32.45 -8.05 -14.12
C GLU A 440 31.33 -8.36 -13.11
N GLY A 441 30.26 -7.57 -13.19
CA GLY A 441 29.05 -7.73 -12.39
C GLY A 441 28.40 -6.41 -12.01
N THR A 442 27.29 -6.51 -11.28
CA THR A 442 26.61 -5.37 -10.68
C THR A 442 26.47 -5.54 -9.17
N LEU A 443 26.38 -4.41 -8.48
CA LEU A 443 26.20 -4.32 -7.03
C LEU A 443 24.94 -3.48 -6.75
N PRO A 444 24.15 -3.77 -5.70
CA PRO A 444 23.01 -2.95 -5.32
C PRO A 444 23.39 -1.48 -5.10
N LYS A 445 22.52 -0.54 -5.47
CA LYS A 445 22.66 0.89 -5.13
C LYS A 445 22.88 1.05 -3.63
N GLY A 446 23.83 1.89 -3.26
CA GLY A 446 24.24 2.11 -1.87
C GLY A 446 25.32 1.15 -1.36
N THR A 447 25.71 0.13 -2.15
CA THR A 447 26.87 -0.71 -1.82
C THR A 447 28.13 0.15 -1.73
N THR A 448 28.84 0.07 -0.62
CA THR A 448 30.13 0.75 -0.45
C THR A 448 31.23 -0.17 -0.96
N VAL A 449 32.04 0.32 -1.90
CA VAL A 449 33.18 -0.38 -2.49
C VAL A 449 34.47 0.27 -2.00
N THR A 450 35.46 -0.55 -1.64
CA THR A 450 36.83 -0.12 -1.35
C THR A 450 37.80 -0.95 -2.19
N LEU A 451 38.63 -0.28 -2.97
CA LEU A 451 39.60 -0.92 -3.85
C LEU A 451 40.99 -0.98 -3.20
N SER A 452 41.76 -2.02 -3.52
CA SER A 452 43.15 -2.16 -3.11
C SER A 452 43.95 -2.80 -4.26
N GLU A 453 45.21 -2.40 -4.42
CA GLU A 453 46.12 -3.06 -5.36
C GLU A 453 47.43 -3.42 -4.67
N ASP A 454 47.85 -4.67 -4.84
CA ASP A 454 49.13 -5.17 -4.35
C ASP A 454 50.12 -5.24 -5.51
N VAL A 455 50.96 -4.22 -5.63
CA VAL A 455 51.99 -4.11 -6.69
C VAL A 455 53.06 -5.20 -6.65
N SER A 456 53.15 -5.99 -5.57
CA SER A 456 54.01 -7.17 -5.53
C SER A 456 53.44 -8.36 -6.33
N LYS A 457 52.14 -8.33 -6.66
CA LYS A 457 51.44 -9.29 -7.51
C LYS A 457 51.36 -8.86 -8.98
N ALA A 458 52.19 -7.90 -9.41
CA ALA A 458 52.23 -7.46 -10.81
C ALA A 458 52.84 -8.53 -11.72
N GLU A 459 52.19 -8.85 -12.84
CA GLU A 459 52.67 -9.83 -13.82
C GLU A 459 52.90 -9.20 -15.21
N PRO A 460 54.12 -9.27 -15.78
CA PRO A 460 55.36 -9.75 -15.16
C PRO A 460 55.84 -8.82 -14.02
N ALA A 461 56.62 -9.39 -13.10
CA ALA A 461 57.24 -8.65 -12.01
C ALA A 461 58.24 -7.60 -12.53
N ALA A 462 58.43 -6.52 -11.77
CA ALA A 462 59.28 -5.40 -12.17
C ALA A 462 60.77 -5.78 -12.27
N GLU A 463 61.42 -5.41 -13.37
CA GLU A 463 62.85 -5.62 -13.61
C GLU A 463 63.54 -4.29 -13.93
N GLY A 464 64.53 -3.88 -13.12
CA GLY A 464 65.24 -2.61 -13.31
C GLY A 464 64.42 -1.35 -12.97
N TYR A 465 63.36 -1.51 -12.17
CA TYR A 465 62.57 -0.44 -11.57
C TYR A 465 61.79 -0.96 -10.34
N GLU A 466 61.27 -0.04 -9.53
CA GLU A 466 60.41 -0.32 -8.36
C GLU A 466 59.06 0.41 -8.48
N TRP A 467 58.03 -0.14 -7.82
CA TRP A 467 56.68 0.43 -7.75
C TRP A 467 56.48 1.29 -6.50
N GLY A 468 56.04 2.53 -6.70
CA GLY A 468 55.47 3.36 -5.64
C GLY A 468 54.03 2.97 -5.27
N THR A 469 53.52 3.54 -4.18
CA THR A 469 52.13 3.34 -3.71
C THR A 469 51.11 3.65 -4.82
N PRO A 470 50.14 2.76 -5.09
CA PRO A 470 49.03 3.04 -6.00
C PRO A 470 48.17 4.21 -5.52
N VAL A 471 47.78 5.10 -6.44
CA VAL A 471 46.91 6.24 -6.17
C VAL A 471 45.58 6.02 -6.88
N PHE A 472 44.50 5.93 -6.10
CA PHE A 472 43.13 5.84 -6.62
C PHE A 472 42.47 7.23 -6.63
N VAL A 473 41.76 7.55 -7.71
CA VAL A 473 40.98 8.78 -7.86
C VAL A 473 39.57 8.43 -8.33
N VAL A 474 38.55 8.84 -7.57
CA VAL A 474 37.13 8.70 -7.91
C VAL A 474 36.51 10.10 -7.96
N ASP A 475 35.76 10.39 -9.03
CA ASP A 475 35.10 11.70 -9.26
C ASP A 475 36.03 12.92 -9.03
N GLY A 476 37.31 12.78 -9.40
CA GLY A 476 38.34 13.81 -9.27
C GLY A 476 38.90 14.01 -7.85
N LYS A 477 38.58 13.12 -6.89
CA LYS A 477 39.11 13.12 -5.52
C LYS A 477 40.01 11.91 -5.30
N GLU A 478 41.14 12.10 -4.63
CA GLU A 478 42.01 11.01 -4.20
C GLU A 478 41.33 10.19 -3.10
N THR A 479 40.86 8.99 -3.45
CA THR A 479 40.17 8.04 -2.57
C THR A 479 40.11 6.68 -3.27
N ASN A 480 40.19 5.59 -2.51
CA ASN A 480 39.93 4.23 -2.97
C ASN A 480 38.54 3.70 -2.57
N THR A 481 37.76 4.47 -1.79
CA THR A 481 36.41 4.11 -1.33
C THR A 481 35.35 5.01 -1.98
N PHE A 482 34.25 4.40 -2.43
CA PHE A 482 33.10 5.06 -3.04
C PHE A 482 31.80 4.25 -2.86
N THR A 483 30.67 4.79 -3.29
CA THR A 483 29.35 4.14 -3.20
C THR A 483 28.78 3.93 -4.60
N ILE A 484 28.14 2.78 -4.83
CA ILE A 484 27.50 2.42 -6.09
C ILE A 484 26.19 3.21 -6.27
N GLY A 485 26.10 3.98 -7.36
CA GLY A 485 24.86 4.63 -7.80
C GLY A 485 23.95 3.67 -8.58
N ASP A 486 22.69 4.03 -8.75
CA ASP A 486 21.74 3.24 -9.55
C ASP A 486 21.91 3.54 -11.04
N GLN A 487 22.02 2.47 -11.85
CA GLN A 487 22.31 2.49 -13.29
C GLN A 487 23.57 3.30 -13.68
N VAL A 488 24.44 3.62 -12.71
CA VAL A 488 25.70 4.33 -12.89
C VAL A 488 26.86 3.34 -13.00
N VAL A 489 27.80 3.64 -13.90
CA VAL A 489 29.16 3.07 -13.89
C VAL A 489 30.10 4.11 -13.31
N THR A 490 30.52 3.94 -12.06
CA THR A 490 31.47 4.86 -11.42
C THR A 490 32.84 4.76 -12.08
N SER A 491 33.42 5.89 -12.50
CA SER A 491 34.74 5.91 -13.15
C SER A 491 35.85 6.10 -12.12
N VAL A 492 36.74 5.11 -12.01
CA VAL A 492 37.93 5.15 -11.15
C VAL A 492 39.18 5.28 -12.02
N SER A 493 40.07 6.21 -11.68
CA SER A 493 41.44 6.25 -12.19
C SER A 493 42.39 5.64 -11.16
N LEU A 494 43.28 4.76 -11.61
CA LEU A 494 44.28 4.11 -10.77
C LEU A 494 45.67 4.34 -11.36
N THR A 495 46.53 5.05 -10.64
CA THR A 495 47.86 5.46 -11.13
C THR A 495 48.96 4.84 -10.28
N ASN A 496 49.92 4.16 -10.92
CA ASN A 496 51.15 3.69 -10.26
C ASN A 496 52.36 4.48 -10.73
N LYS A 497 53.37 4.61 -9.85
CA LYS A 497 54.64 5.26 -10.18
C LYS A 497 55.74 4.21 -10.34
N ALA A 498 56.34 4.11 -11.53
CA ALA A 498 57.50 3.27 -11.82
C ALA A 498 58.78 4.11 -11.75
N VAL A 499 59.72 3.76 -10.87
CA VAL A 499 60.98 4.50 -10.64
C VAL A 499 62.18 3.60 -10.92
N SER A 500 63.14 4.02 -11.76
CA SER A 500 64.29 3.18 -12.08
C SER A 500 65.17 2.88 -10.86
N THR A 501 65.57 1.62 -10.70
CA THR A 501 66.54 1.23 -9.67
C THR A 501 67.97 1.56 -10.10
N PRO A 502 68.81 2.14 -9.23
CA PRO A 502 70.21 2.42 -9.56
C PRO A 502 71.00 1.13 -9.87
N PRO A 503 71.94 1.13 -10.83
CA PRO A 503 72.79 -0.02 -11.10
C PRO A 503 73.60 -0.43 -9.86
N ALA A 504 73.51 -1.70 -9.46
CA ALA A 504 74.24 -2.23 -8.33
C ALA A 504 75.76 -2.18 -8.58
N THR A 505 76.48 -1.31 -7.87
CA THR A 505 77.93 -1.18 -7.98
C THR A 505 78.63 -2.40 -7.40
N THR A 506 79.08 -3.32 -8.25
CA THR A 506 79.94 -4.45 -7.85
C THR A 506 81.28 -3.95 -7.30
N PRO A 507 81.72 -4.37 -6.10
CA PRO A 507 83.04 -4.05 -5.58
C PRO A 507 84.16 -4.60 -6.49
N PRO A 508 85.23 -3.84 -6.76
CA PRO A 508 86.30 -4.29 -7.64
C PRO A 508 87.11 -5.44 -7.02
N THR A 509 87.35 -6.49 -7.81
CA THR A 509 88.15 -7.65 -7.40
C THR A 509 89.61 -7.28 -7.17
N THR A 510 90.17 -7.69 -6.03
CA THR A 510 91.57 -7.43 -5.66
C THR A 510 92.57 -8.25 -6.49
N ALA A 511 93.69 -7.62 -6.88
CA ALA A 511 94.79 -8.25 -7.59
C ALA A 511 95.93 -8.73 -6.62
N PRO A 512 96.79 -9.68 -7.03
CA PRO A 512 97.83 -10.26 -6.15
C PRO A 512 99.02 -9.30 -5.84
N PRO A 513 99.86 -9.63 -4.84
CA PRO A 513 100.74 -8.65 -4.19
C PRO A 513 102.15 -8.52 -4.77
N THR A 514 102.78 -7.39 -4.48
CA THR A 514 104.24 -7.17 -4.56
C THR A 514 104.76 -6.53 -3.26
N THR A 515 106.00 -6.85 -2.90
CA THR A 515 106.65 -6.48 -1.63
C THR A 515 107.67 -5.34 -1.79
N THR A 516 107.77 -4.47 -0.78
CA THR A 516 108.99 -3.88 -0.14
C THR A 516 108.52 -3.03 1.07
N ALA A 517 109.40 -2.71 2.04
CA ALA A 517 109.02 -2.27 3.40
C ALA A 517 109.41 -0.80 3.79
N PRO A 518 109.85 -0.49 5.04
CA PRO A 518 109.23 0.46 5.99
C PRO A 518 109.97 1.84 6.06
N PRO A 519 109.67 2.83 6.96
CA PRO A 519 108.83 2.85 8.20
C PRO A 519 107.71 3.95 8.14
N GLU A 520 107.12 4.61 9.16
CA GLU A 520 107.59 5.11 10.48
C GLU A 520 106.42 5.40 11.49
N THR A 521 106.73 5.85 12.72
CA THR A 521 105.82 5.77 13.90
C THR A 521 105.49 7.13 14.57
N ALA A 522 104.22 7.53 14.61
CA ALA A 522 103.58 8.45 15.58
C ALA A 522 102.05 8.49 15.32
N GLY A 523 101.12 8.82 16.24
CA GLY A 523 101.16 9.04 17.70
C GLY A 523 99.74 9.46 18.22
N PRO A 524 99.27 9.03 19.41
CA PRO A 524 97.96 9.39 20.01
C PRO A 524 98.01 10.78 20.73
N PRO A 525 96.90 11.49 21.09
CA PRO A 525 95.91 11.03 22.10
C PRO A 525 94.48 11.70 22.19
N ALA A 526 93.74 11.32 23.24
CA ALA A 526 92.92 12.17 24.15
C ALA A 526 91.42 12.59 23.91
N THR A 527 90.47 11.72 24.27
CA THR A 527 89.57 11.78 25.47
C THR A 527 88.88 13.08 26.00
N VAL A 528 87.51 13.12 25.92
CA VAL A 528 86.44 13.56 26.91
C VAL A 528 86.39 14.99 27.55
N PRO A 529 85.32 15.43 28.31
CA PRO A 529 83.89 15.04 28.45
C PRO A 529 82.85 16.26 28.40
N PRO A 530 81.85 16.54 29.29
CA PRO A 530 80.48 16.94 28.84
C PRO A 530 79.83 18.17 29.57
N GLU A 531 78.52 18.40 29.42
CA GLU A 531 77.69 19.10 30.45
C GLU A 531 76.19 18.68 30.44
N THR A 532 75.35 19.26 31.31
CA THR A 532 74.12 18.63 31.87
C THR A 532 72.86 19.54 31.86
N ALA A 533 71.67 18.96 32.09
CA ALA A 533 70.37 19.64 32.32
C ALA A 533 70.25 20.17 33.80
N PRO A 534 69.14 20.15 34.60
CA PRO A 534 67.71 19.78 34.45
C PRO A 534 66.83 21.07 34.35
N PRO A 535 65.51 21.15 34.73
CA PRO A 535 64.46 20.17 35.03
C PRO A 535 63.26 20.29 34.03
N THR A 536 62.00 19.86 34.21
CA THR A 536 61.14 19.30 35.30
C THR A 536 60.07 18.38 34.62
N GLY A 537 59.19 17.61 35.25
CA GLY A 537 58.80 17.45 36.66
C GLY A 537 57.80 16.27 36.86
N THR A 538 57.05 16.27 37.97
CA THR A 538 56.25 15.13 38.50
C THR A 538 55.20 15.63 39.53
N PRO A 539 54.38 14.81 40.28
CA PRO A 539 54.30 13.34 40.40
C PRO A 539 52.86 12.72 40.29
N GLY A 540 52.77 11.37 40.29
CA GLY A 540 51.50 10.63 40.45
C GLY A 540 51.59 9.10 40.35
N SER A 541 51.98 8.40 41.42
CA SER A 541 51.99 6.93 41.58
C SER A 541 51.92 6.60 43.09
N PRO A 542 51.57 5.37 43.58
CA PRO A 542 51.92 4.02 43.07
C PRO A 542 50.67 3.08 43.01
N SER A 543 50.67 1.72 43.01
CA SER A 543 51.69 0.67 43.26
C SER A 543 51.34 -0.72 42.67
N THR A 544 52.34 -1.44 42.17
CA THR A 544 52.41 -2.92 41.98
C THR A 544 52.96 -3.61 43.28
N PRO A 545 53.14 -4.97 43.42
CA PRO A 545 53.36 -6.02 42.41
C PRO A 545 52.72 -7.43 42.63
N GLY A 546 52.90 -8.35 41.66
CA GLY A 546 52.68 -9.81 41.85
C GLY A 546 52.54 -10.64 40.56
N ALA A 547 53.27 -11.76 40.43
CA ALA A 547 53.25 -12.75 39.31
C ALA A 547 54.04 -14.03 39.74
N PRO A 548 54.15 -15.13 38.94
CA PRO A 548 53.34 -15.64 37.82
C PRO A 548 52.86 -17.12 38.02
N GLY A 549 52.14 -17.75 37.05
CA GLY A 549 51.91 -19.21 37.05
C GLY A 549 50.98 -19.78 35.95
N THR A 550 51.27 -20.99 35.45
CA THR A 550 50.55 -21.78 34.41
C THR A 550 50.84 -23.30 34.61
N PRO A 551 50.30 -24.27 33.84
CA PRO A 551 49.01 -24.44 33.12
C PRO A 551 48.27 -25.78 33.47
N ASN A 552 47.00 -26.00 33.02
CA ASN A 552 46.58 -27.20 32.23
C ASN A 552 45.07 -27.37 31.89
N LYS A 553 44.86 -28.07 30.76
CA LYS A 553 43.68 -28.45 29.92
C LYS A 553 42.98 -29.77 30.38
N PRO A 554 41.80 -30.27 29.87
CA PRO A 554 40.62 -29.75 29.13
C PRO A 554 39.22 -30.11 29.75
N GLY A 555 38.10 -29.71 29.12
CA GLY A 555 36.76 -30.34 29.27
C GLY A 555 35.69 -29.74 28.32
N SER A 556 34.71 -30.53 27.82
CA SER A 556 33.62 -30.08 26.90
C SER A 556 32.51 -31.14 26.74
N PRO A 557 31.30 -30.82 26.22
CA PRO A 557 30.67 -29.50 26.04
C PRO A 557 29.60 -29.26 27.15
N PRO A 558 28.25 -29.47 27.06
CA PRO A 558 27.35 -29.87 25.95
C PRO A 558 26.49 -28.70 25.37
N LEU A 559 25.35 -29.02 24.75
CA LEU A 559 24.37 -28.17 24.04
C LEU A 559 23.21 -27.67 24.94
N ALA A 560 22.57 -26.56 24.54
CA ALA A 560 21.22 -26.18 24.98
C ALA A 560 20.16 -26.72 24.00
N ASN A 561 18.93 -26.96 24.47
CA ASN A 561 17.78 -27.30 23.62
C ASN A 561 16.47 -26.88 24.30
N THR A 562 15.68 -26.02 23.67
CA THR A 562 14.42 -25.48 24.23
C THR A 562 13.21 -26.08 23.52
N GLY A 563 12.58 -27.07 24.14
CA GLY A 563 11.25 -27.57 23.76
C GLY A 563 10.17 -26.97 24.66
N ALA A 564 9.02 -26.61 24.08
CA ALA A 564 7.88 -26.06 24.81
C ALA A 564 6.85 -27.13 25.17
N ASP A 565 6.08 -26.93 26.24
CA ASP A 565 4.79 -27.63 26.40
C ASP A 565 3.76 -26.82 27.24
N VAL A 566 2.70 -26.39 26.55
CA VAL A 566 1.26 -26.47 26.87
C VAL A 566 0.68 -26.19 28.29
N ALA A 567 -0.41 -25.40 28.26
CA ALA A 567 -1.61 -25.39 29.14
C ALA A 567 -1.73 -24.49 30.41
N ALA A 568 -2.70 -23.57 30.28
CA ALA A 568 -3.85 -23.35 31.18
C ALA A 568 -3.75 -22.52 32.49
N LEU A 569 -4.43 -21.36 32.44
CA LEU A 569 -5.40 -20.82 33.43
C LEU A 569 -5.03 -20.73 34.93
N VAL A 570 -5.09 -19.49 35.47
CA VAL A 570 -6.05 -19.12 36.51
C VAL A 570 -6.25 -17.59 36.58
N VAL A 571 -7.43 -17.15 37.02
CA VAL A 571 -7.83 -15.73 37.15
C VAL A 571 -7.25 -15.09 38.43
N LEU A 572 -6.87 -13.81 38.36
CA LEU A 572 -6.78 -12.93 39.54
C LEU A 572 -7.44 -11.57 39.27
N VAL A 573 -8.35 -11.18 40.15
CA VAL A 573 -9.03 -9.87 40.15
C VAL A 573 -8.26 -8.91 41.06
N GLY A 574 -7.94 -7.71 40.58
CA GLY A 574 -7.28 -6.64 41.34
C GLY A 574 -8.02 -5.31 41.19
N LEU A 575 -8.44 -4.72 42.30
CA LEU A 575 -9.18 -3.45 42.33
C LEU A 575 -8.25 -2.24 42.18
N GLY A 576 -8.64 -1.27 41.34
CA GLY A 576 -8.05 0.06 41.28
C GLY A 576 -9.14 1.14 41.27
N LEU A 577 -9.42 1.73 42.43
CA LEU A 577 -10.41 2.81 42.59
C LEU A 577 -9.73 4.08 43.13
N GLY A 578 -10.07 5.21 42.51
CA GLY A 578 -9.67 6.56 42.95
C GLY A 578 -8.47 7.14 42.17
N GLY A 579 -8.56 8.34 41.60
CA GLY A 579 -9.74 9.20 41.49
C GLY A 579 -9.44 10.55 40.82
N GLY A 580 -10.45 11.16 40.21
CA GLY A 580 -10.37 12.49 39.61
C GLY A 580 -11.79 13.06 39.47
N ALA A 581 -12.05 14.25 40.03
CA ALA A 581 -13.41 14.73 40.25
C ALA A 581 -13.69 16.10 39.63
N LEU A 582 -14.90 16.23 39.08
CA LEU A 582 -15.74 17.44 39.02
C LEU A 582 -15.11 18.76 38.52
N ALA A 583 -15.54 19.16 37.32
CA ALA A 583 -15.83 20.57 37.01
C ALA A 583 -17.25 20.69 36.44
N LEU A 584 -17.95 21.77 36.78
CA LEU A 584 -19.36 22.04 36.39
C LEU A 584 -19.38 22.92 35.11
N SER A 585 -20.44 22.94 34.30
CA SER A 585 -21.75 23.46 34.73
C SER A 585 -22.84 23.39 33.65
N ARG A 586 -24.11 23.40 34.09
CA ARG A 586 -25.28 23.63 33.24
C ARG A 586 -25.45 25.11 32.91
N ARG A 587 -25.95 25.42 31.70
CA ARG A 587 -26.86 26.56 31.49
C ARG A 587 -28.06 26.16 30.64
N ARG A 588 -29.26 26.27 31.22
CA ARG A 588 -30.54 26.44 30.49
C ARG A 588 -30.91 27.92 30.59
N LYS A 589 -31.39 28.51 29.48
CA LYS A 589 -32.55 29.43 29.39
C LYS A 589 -32.47 30.31 28.13
N ALA A 590 -33.24 29.93 27.12
CA ALA A 590 -34.24 30.79 26.46
C ALA A 590 -35.30 29.82 25.92
#